data_AF-A0A8T4XHV9-F1
#
_entry.id   AF-A0A8T4XHV9-F1
#
_cell.length_a   1.000
_cell.length_b   1.000
_cell.length_c   1.000
_cell.angle_alpha   90.00
_cell.angle_beta   90.00
_cell.angle_gamma   90.00
#
_symmetry.space_group_name_H-M   'P 1'
#
loop_
_entity.id
_entity.type
_entity.pdbx_description
1 polymer ?
#
loop_
_entity_poly.entity_id
_entity_poly.type
_entity_poly.pdbx_seq_one_letter_code
_entity_poly.pdbx_strand_id
1 'polypeptide(L)'
;MQIISQVFQEISPADFFYRNKEIAGFSNPARAIFSAIRELIENSLDATEPFGILPDIYIRLSSTGETEEEGFYTLRVEDNGSGIPSEYIPLAFCQFLFSSKYKLKQTRGTFGLGGTMTILYGQITTNKPVEVLSSTGDSKIYGYRLMIDIERNQPIILEKKVYENDGQWHGTIVEVNLEGDYSKAKPKVIEYLKQTAIANPYANIMFVDPKGRLYKFERTVSVLPPQPKETLPHPHGVDVETIYRIIRVTKCKTLLDFMQEHFHRVGRQIAKSFLEFAGFPEDTDPKRLKPEEIVKLVQAMKSFNGFLPPDASCLSPLGEEILKAGIMKELEPEFAAVTQRKPSAYSGHPFIVEVGVAYGGKVPVRSDNDITLYRFANKIPLVYDESGDVSWKVIKSIDWRRYNVEPGMPIAIIVHICSTKIPWKTVGKEMIADRPEISREILNGVREVARKLKVYLSRKEKVKREKERLSVFLRYLPKIAEFSAKLAREEKVPDIKNLLRRVRRFGEG
;
A
#
# COMPACT_ATOMS: atom_id res chain seq x y z
N MET A 1 31.30 -10.22 48.57
CA MET A 1 30.34 -10.26 47.45
C MET A 1 29.44 -9.05 47.56
N GLN A 2 29.63 -8.04 46.70
CA GLN A 2 28.61 -6.99 46.55
C GLN A 2 27.41 -7.63 45.85
N ILE A 3 26.30 -7.79 46.58
CA ILE A 3 25.03 -8.15 46.00
C ILE A 3 24.62 -6.95 45.15
N ILE A 4 24.81 -7.04 43.84
CA ILE A 4 24.26 -6.06 42.90
C ILE A 4 22.75 -6.21 43.00
N SER A 5 22.08 -5.32 43.73
CA SER A 5 20.63 -5.31 43.82
C SER A 5 20.06 -4.90 42.45
N GLN A 6 19.45 -5.84 41.74
CA GLN A 6 18.73 -5.52 40.52
C GLN A 6 17.46 -4.73 40.89
N VAL A 7 17.34 -3.52 40.35
CA VAL A 7 16.13 -2.70 40.48
C VAL A 7 15.24 -2.99 39.27
N PHE A 8 14.05 -3.53 39.51
CA PHE A 8 13.05 -3.77 38.48
C PHE A 8 12.20 -2.52 38.28
N GLN A 9 11.98 -2.10 37.03
CA GLN A 9 11.17 -0.94 36.67
C GLN A 9 10.23 -1.30 35.51
N GLU A 10 9.01 -0.76 35.56
CA GLU A 10 8.04 -0.80 34.46
C GLU A 10 8.20 0.47 33.60
N ILE A 11 8.01 0.35 32.29
CA ILE A 11 8.07 1.48 31.35
C ILE A 11 6.75 1.59 30.59
N SER A 12 6.31 2.82 30.33
CA SER A 12 5.10 3.08 29.55
C SER A 12 5.33 2.74 28.06
N PRO A 13 4.25 2.58 27.26
CA PRO A 13 4.38 2.46 25.81
C PRO A 13 5.12 3.64 25.17
N ALA A 14 4.86 4.86 25.64
CA ALA A 14 5.52 6.06 25.12
C ALA A 14 7.03 6.05 25.45
N ASP A 15 7.42 5.66 26.66
CA ASP A 15 8.83 5.52 27.06
C ASP A 15 9.53 4.40 26.26
N PHE A 16 8.84 3.29 26.00
CA PHE A 16 9.35 2.23 25.13
C PHE A 16 9.67 2.75 23.72
N PHE A 17 8.75 3.48 23.08
CA PHE A 17 8.99 4.02 21.74
C PHE A 17 9.99 5.17 21.72
N TYR A 18 10.06 5.97 22.78
CA TYR A 18 11.11 6.97 22.96
C TYR A 18 12.50 6.33 22.94
N ARG A 19 12.69 5.24 23.70
CA ARG A 19 13.95 4.49 23.76
C ARG A 19 14.25 3.69 22.49
N ASN A 20 13.23 3.32 21.72
CA ASN A 20 13.34 2.42 20.56
C ASN A 20 12.77 3.03 19.27
N LYS A 21 13.05 4.33 19.02
CA LYS A 21 12.51 5.08 17.88
C LYS A 21 12.82 4.47 16.50
N GLU A 22 13.91 3.72 16.40
CA GLU A 22 14.33 2.98 15.20
C GLU A 22 13.27 1.99 14.72
N ILE A 23 12.52 1.37 15.64
CA ILE A 23 11.49 0.36 15.34
C ILE A 23 10.35 0.96 14.50
N ALA A 24 10.07 2.25 14.70
CA ALA A 24 9.02 2.98 14.01
C ALA A 24 9.54 3.77 12.79
N GLY A 25 10.78 3.54 12.36
CA GLY A 25 11.36 4.20 11.18
C GLY A 25 11.93 5.59 11.43
N PHE A 26 12.20 5.95 12.69
CA PHE A 26 12.82 7.23 13.10
C PHE A 26 14.30 7.04 13.48
N SER A 27 15.02 6.23 12.71
CA SER A 27 16.43 5.87 12.97
C SER A 27 17.43 6.98 12.64
N ASN A 28 17.11 7.86 11.69
CA ASN A 28 17.97 8.98 11.30
C ASN A 28 17.12 10.15 10.76
N PRO A 29 17.66 11.38 10.70
CA PRO A 29 16.90 12.58 10.32
C PRO A 29 16.26 12.52 8.92
N ALA A 30 16.92 11.87 7.95
CA ALA A 30 16.35 11.73 6.61
C ALA A 30 15.14 10.77 6.61
N ARG A 31 15.26 9.63 7.30
CA ARG A 31 14.18 8.65 7.42
C ARG A 31 13.04 9.18 8.28
N ALA A 32 13.32 10.00 9.30
CA ALA A 32 12.31 10.64 10.12
C ALA A 32 11.36 11.53 9.30
N ILE A 33 11.91 12.38 8.42
CA ILE A 33 11.11 13.22 7.49
C ILE A 33 10.22 12.34 6.59
N PHE A 34 10.79 11.29 6.00
CA PHE A 34 10.04 10.35 5.17
C PHE A 34 8.90 9.68 5.94
N SER A 35 9.20 9.12 7.11
CA SER A 35 8.24 8.40 7.96
C SER A 35 7.12 9.33 8.44
N ALA A 36 7.45 10.56 8.84
CA ALA A 36 6.48 11.57 9.25
C ALA A 36 5.49 11.93 8.12
N ILE A 37 6.00 12.21 6.92
CA ILE A 37 5.16 12.51 5.75
C ILE A 37 4.29 11.30 5.39
N ARG A 38 4.88 10.10 5.35
CA ARG A 38 4.17 8.84 5.06
C ARG A 38 3.01 8.62 6.01
N GLU A 39 3.26 8.63 7.32
CA GLU A 39 2.25 8.29 8.34
C GLU A 39 1.08 9.29 8.37
N LEU A 40 1.36 10.59 8.21
CA LEU A 40 0.30 11.61 8.16
C LEU A 40 -0.55 11.51 6.88
N ILE A 41 0.05 11.19 5.72
CA ILE A 41 -0.68 10.95 4.48
C ILE A 41 -1.55 9.68 4.59
N GLU A 42 -1.00 8.59 5.14
CA GLU A 42 -1.76 7.35 5.33
C GLU A 42 -2.98 7.57 6.23
N ASN A 43 -2.84 8.37 7.29
CA ASN A 43 -3.97 8.73 8.15
C ASN A 43 -4.98 9.63 7.45
N SER A 44 -4.53 10.59 6.64
CA SER A 44 -5.40 11.46 5.83
C SER A 44 -6.25 10.66 4.84
N LEU A 45 -5.66 9.67 4.17
CA LEU A 45 -6.38 8.75 3.26
C LEU A 45 -7.36 7.85 4.01
N ASP A 46 -7.00 7.37 5.21
CA ASP A 46 -7.89 6.57 6.06
C ASP A 46 -9.04 7.41 6.67
N ALA A 47 -8.88 8.74 6.77
CA ALA A 47 -9.91 9.67 7.27
C ALA A 47 -10.92 10.12 6.19
N THR A 48 -10.61 9.88 4.92
CA THR A 48 -11.42 10.30 3.77
C THR A 48 -12.16 9.12 3.14
N GLU A 49 -11.43 8.06 2.77
CA GLU A 49 -12.00 6.95 1.99
C GLU A 49 -13.20 6.27 2.64
N PRO A 50 -13.18 5.87 3.93
CA PRO A 50 -14.31 5.18 4.56
C PRO A 50 -15.62 5.97 4.56
N PHE A 51 -15.53 7.30 4.45
CA PHE A 51 -16.66 8.22 4.44
C PHE A 51 -17.12 8.58 3.02
N GLY A 52 -16.52 8.00 2.00
CA GLY A 52 -16.90 8.24 0.61
C GLY A 52 -16.45 9.61 0.08
N ILE A 53 -15.57 10.32 0.78
CA ILE A 53 -15.05 11.62 0.35
C ILE A 53 -13.74 11.41 -0.44
N LEU A 54 -13.66 12.09 -1.59
CA LEU A 54 -12.47 12.06 -2.44
C LEU A 54 -11.35 12.86 -1.76
N PRO A 55 -10.16 12.26 -1.52
CA PRO A 55 -9.13 12.90 -0.71
C PRO A 55 -8.54 14.13 -1.40
N ASP A 56 -8.48 15.24 -0.67
CA ASP A 56 -7.72 16.45 -0.98
C ASP A 56 -6.71 16.65 0.14
N ILE A 57 -5.44 16.36 -0.13
CA ILE A 57 -4.37 16.36 0.87
C ILE A 57 -3.36 17.44 0.50
N TYR A 58 -3.16 18.39 1.41
CA TYR A 58 -2.15 19.44 1.31
C TYR A 58 -1.04 19.20 2.31
N ILE A 59 0.20 19.15 1.83
CA ILE A 59 1.41 18.92 2.63
C ILE A 59 2.35 20.10 2.41
N ARG A 60 2.85 20.68 3.50
CA ARG A 60 3.88 21.71 3.46
C ARG A 60 4.98 21.35 4.44
N LEU A 61 6.21 21.30 3.94
CA LEU A 61 7.40 21.19 4.76
C LEU A 61 8.14 22.52 4.67
N SER A 62 8.26 23.26 5.76
CA SER A 62 8.94 24.56 5.81
C SER A 62 10.21 24.46 6.65
N SER A 63 11.31 25.08 6.21
CA SER A 63 12.52 25.23 7.04
C SER A 63 12.26 26.29 8.11
N THR A 64 12.57 25.99 9.37
CA THR A 64 12.44 26.95 10.47
C THR A 64 13.75 27.57 10.93
N GLY A 65 14.89 27.07 10.44
CA GLY A 65 16.21 27.63 10.74
C GLY A 65 16.55 28.83 9.87
N GLU A 66 17.49 29.66 10.33
CA GLU A 66 18.06 30.76 9.54
C GLU A 66 18.86 30.20 8.34
N THR A 67 19.34 28.96 8.44
CA THR A 67 20.00 28.20 7.38
C THR A 67 19.37 26.81 7.16
N GLU A 68 19.40 26.29 5.92
CA GLU A 68 18.95 24.91 5.59
C GLU A 68 19.74 23.81 6.35
N GLU A 69 20.88 24.17 6.96
CA GLU A 69 21.78 23.27 7.70
C GLU A 69 21.37 23.02 9.15
N GLU A 70 20.51 23.87 9.74
CA GLU A 70 20.05 23.71 11.11
C GLU A 70 19.15 22.48 11.29
N GLY A 71 18.64 21.91 10.20
CA GLY A 71 17.96 20.62 10.22
C GLY A 71 16.58 20.64 10.87
N PHE A 72 16.00 21.79 11.20
CA PHE A 72 14.65 21.88 11.79
C PHE A 72 13.58 22.25 10.76
N TYR A 73 12.50 21.49 10.74
CA TYR A 73 11.40 21.66 9.80
C TYR A 73 10.04 21.68 10.51
N THR A 74 9.12 22.47 9.97
CA THR A 74 7.69 22.38 10.30
C THR A 74 6.97 21.61 9.19
N LEU A 75 6.43 20.45 9.55
CA LEU A 75 5.58 19.64 8.68
C LEU A 75 4.11 19.92 9.00
N ARG A 76 3.40 20.49 8.04
CA ARG A 76 1.95 20.71 8.08
C ARG A 76 1.27 19.78 7.09
N VAL A 77 0.30 18.99 7.55
CA VAL A 77 -0.56 18.16 6.71
C VAL A 77 -2.00 18.54 6.97
N GLU A 78 -2.75 18.77 5.91
CA GLU A 78 -4.17 19.12 5.92
C GLU A 78 -4.92 18.15 5.01
N ASP A 79 -6.05 17.64 5.52
CA ASP A 79 -6.98 16.78 4.80
C ASP A 79 -8.41 17.31 4.87
N ASN A 80 -9.22 16.87 3.91
CA ASN A 80 -10.67 17.08 3.87
C ASN A 80 -11.45 15.85 4.40
N GLY A 81 -10.91 15.12 5.36
CA GLY A 81 -11.53 13.91 5.91
C GLY A 81 -12.74 14.19 6.78
N SER A 82 -13.18 13.17 7.52
CA SER A 82 -14.31 13.28 8.46
C SER A 82 -14.07 14.23 9.64
N GLY A 83 -12.81 14.63 9.88
CA GLY A 83 -12.37 15.20 11.14
C GLY A 83 -12.43 14.21 12.31
N ILE A 84 -12.08 14.70 13.49
CA ILE A 84 -12.02 13.96 14.75
C ILE A 84 -12.82 14.75 15.80
N PRO A 85 -13.76 14.12 16.54
CA PRO A 85 -14.49 14.79 17.61
C PRO A 85 -13.56 15.34 18.69
N SER A 86 -13.90 16.52 19.24
CA SER A 86 -13.05 17.29 20.17
C SER A 86 -12.53 16.48 21.35
N GLU A 87 -13.32 15.55 21.89
CA GLU A 87 -12.98 14.70 23.02
C GLU A 87 -11.92 13.64 22.70
N TYR A 88 -11.80 13.24 21.44
CA TYR A 88 -10.85 12.22 21.00
C TYR A 88 -9.56 12.80 20.42
N ILE A 89 -9.52 14.10 20.05
CA ILE A 89 -8.32 14.72 19.47
C ILE A 89 -7.06 14.50 20.33
N PRO A 90 -7.05 14.80 21.65
CA PRO A 90 -5.85 14.60 22.45
C PRO A 90 -5.41 13.14 22.53
N LEU A 91 -6.36 12.22 22.66
CA LEU A 91 -6.09 10.78 22.76
C LEU A 91 -5.60 10.19 21.43
N ALA A 92 -6.19 10.62 20.31
CA ALA A 92 -5.84 10.13 18.98
C ALA A 92 -4.41 10.48 18.56
N PHE A 93 -3.91 11.65 18.99
CA PHE A 93 -2.59 12.16 18.59
C PHE A 93 -1.50 11.98 19.64
N CYS A 94 -1.83 11.97 20.93
CA CYS A 94 -0.84 12.00 22.01
C CYS A 94 -0.94 10.84 23.01
N GLN A 95 -1.67 9.76 22.66
CA GLN A 95 -1.66 8.51 23.42
C GLN A 95 -1.25 7.33 22.51
N PHE A 96 -0.19 6.63 22.89
CA PHE A 96 0.23 5.41 22.19
C PHE A 96 -0.76 4.28 22.43
N LEU A 97 -0.97 3.45 21.39
CA LEU A 97 -1.88 2.30 21.42
C LEU A 97 -3.32 2.72 21.74
N PHE A 98 -3.71 3.92 21.31
CA PHE A 98 -5.10 4.35 21.22
C PHE A 98 -5.48 4.41 19.75
N SER A 99 -6.48 3.62 19.35
CA SER A 99 -6.89 3.57 17.94
C SER A 99 -8.32 3.09 17.78
N SER A 100 -8.99 3.62 16.76
CA SER A 100 -10.26 3.06 16.25
C SER A 100 -10.07 1.79 15.43
N LYS A 101 -8.82 1.38 15.13
CA LYS A 101 -8.45 0.33 14.17
C LYS A 101 -8.30 -1.09 14.77
N TYR A 102 -8.82 -1.36 15.97
CA TYR A 102 -8.71 -2.70 16.60
C TYR A 102 -9.65 -3.78 16.04
N LYS A 103 -10.61 -3.37 15.21
CA LYS A 103 -11.52 -4.28 14.53
C LYS A 103 -10.81 -4.94 13.35
N LEU A 104 -11.10 -6.21 13.08
CA LEU A 104 -10.50 -6.94 11.95
C LEU A 104 -11.11 -6.43 10.64
N LYS A 105 -10.41 -5.46 10.03
CA LYS A 105 -10.78 -4.77 8.80
C LYS A 105 -9.49 -4.42 8.04
N GLN A 106 -9.55 -4.37 6.71
CA GLN A 106 -8.41 -3.88 5.92
C GLN A 106 -8.18 -2.40 6.23
N THR A 107 -6.96 -2.05 6.66
CA THR A 107 -6.50 -0.69 6.92
C THR A 107 -5.08 -0.49 6.40
N ARG A 108 -4.69 0.78 6.16
CA ARG A 108 -3.31 1.17 5.84
C ARG A 108 -2.41 1.07 7.08
N GLY A 109 -2.76 1.84 8.10
CA GLY A 109 -2.13 1.80 9.42
C GLY A 109 -2.59 0.60 10.25
N THR A 110 -1.74 0.06 11.13
CA THR A 110 -2.06 -1.17 11.90
C THR A 110 -2.18 -0.97 13.41
N PHE A 111 -1.72 0.15 13.99
CA PHE A 111 -1.62 0.24 15.46
C PHE A 111 -1.81 1.62 16.10
N GLY A 112 -2.23 2.66 15.36
CA GLY A 112 -2.33 4.02 15.93
C GLY A 112 -0.99 4.53 16.48
N LEU A 113 0.13 4.05 15.92
CA LEU A 113 1.49 4.35 16.36
C LEU A 113 2.14 5.46 15.54
N GLY A 114 1.94 5.48 14.22
CA GLY A 114 2.74 6.28 13.31
C GLY A 114 2.63 7.79 13.53
N GLY A 115 1.40 8.32 13.53
CA GLY A 115 1.16 9.75 13.77
C GLY A 115 1.65 10.19 15.16
N THR A 116 1.35 9.40 16.20
CA THR A 116 1.84 9.63 17.56
C THR A 116 3.37 9.60 17.65
N MET A 117 4.02 8.72 16.88
CA MET A 117 5.47 8.65 16.81
C MET A 117 6.07 9.88 16.12
N THR A 118 5.43 10.40 15.07
CA THR A 118 5.82 11.68 14.46
C THR A 118 5.81 12.81 15.49
N ILE A 119 4.75 12.87 16.30
CA ILE A 119 4.60 13.88 17.36
C ILE A 119 5.66 13.68 18.46
N LEU A 120 5.85 12.44 18.93
CA LEU A 120 6.88 12.12 19.93
C LEU A 120 8.26 12.51 19.43
N TYR A 121 8.60 12.14 18.19
CA TYR A 121 9.90 12.48 17.59
C TYR A 121 10.08 14.00 17.47
N GLY A 122 9.05 14.73 17.05
CA GLY A 122 9.06 16.20 17.04
C GLY A 122 9.28 16.80 18.42
N GLN A 123 8.58 16.29 19.44
CA GLN A 123 8.71 16.74 20.82
C GLN A 123 10.11 16.48 21.39
N ILE A 124 10.69 15.30 21.20
CA ILE A 124 12.00 14.98 21.78
C ILE A 124 13.16 15.68 21.07
N THR A 125 12.98 16.09 19.82
CA THR A 125 14.01 16.78 19.02
C THR A 125 13.92 18.30 19.11
N THR A 126 12.71 18.86 19.17
CA THR A 126 12.49 20.32 19.14
C THR A 126 11.92 20.90 20.44
N ASN A 127 11.41 20.04 21.34
CA ASN A 127 10.68 20.44 22.54
C ASN A 127 9.51 21.41 22.27
N LYS A 128 8.93 21.37 21.07
CA LYS A 128 7.75 22.15 20.68
C LYS A 128 6.49 21.28 20.71
N PRO A 129 5.33 21.85 21.05
CA PRO A 129 4.06 21.13 20.98
C PRO A 129 3.64 20.88 19.52
N VAL A 130 2.79 19.86 19.33
CA VAL A 130 2.04 19.69 18.07
C VAL A 130 0.82 20.60 18.08
N GLU A 131 0.49 21.17 16.94
CA GLU A 131 -0.75 21.91 16.74
C GLU A 131 -1.71 21.08 15.89
N VAL A 132 -2.94 20.91 16.38
CA VAL A 132 -3.98 20.15 15.70
C VAL A 132 -5.24 20.99 15.59
N LEU A 133 -5.78 21.13 14.39
CA LEU A 133 -7.12 21.67 14.17
C LEU A 133 -7.99 20.59 13.54
N SER A 134 -9.22 20.41 14.03
CA SER A 134 -10.16 19.48 13.41
C SER A 134 -11.60 19.92 13.59
N SER A 135 -12.45 19.57 12.62
CA SER A 135 -13.89 19.73 12.68
C SER A 135 -14.56 18.58 11.96
N THR A 136 -15.71 18.13 12.48
CA THR A 136 -16.54 17.12 11.83
C THR A 136 -17.58 17.72 10.87
N GLY A 137 -17.39 18.99 10.47
CA GLY A 137 -18.36 19.75 9.68
C GLY A 137 -19.47 20.39 10.52
N ASP A 138 -19.31 20.38 11.85
CA ASP A 138 -20.16 21.10 12.78
C ASP A 138 -19.88 22.60 12.76
N SER A 139 -20.62 23.40 13.53
CA SER A 139 -20.46 24.86 13.55
C SER A 139 -19.14 25.33 14.19
N LYS A 140 -18.25 24.41 14.57
CA LYS A 140 -17.03 24.72 15.34
C LYS A 140 -15.81 24.02 14.76
N ILE A 141 -14.68 24.69 14.84
CA ILE A 141 -13.35 24.10 14.61
C ILE A 141 -12.62 24.08 15.95
N TYR A 142 -12.11 22.92 16.33
CA TYR A 142 -11.40 22.72 17.57
C TYR A 142 -9.90 22.72 17.32
N GLY A 143 -9.19 23.68 17.92
CA GLY A 143 -7.74 23.81 17.88
C GLY A 143 -7.12 23.36 19.20
N TYR A 144 -6.06 22.56 19.14
CA TYR A 144 -5.33 22.06 20.30
C TYR A 144 -3.83 22.25 20.12
N ARG A 145 -3.15 22.61 21.21
CA ARG A 145 -1.69 22.51 21.33
C ARG A 145 -1.38 21.42 22.36
N LEU A 146 -0.73 20.36 21.91
CA LEU A 146 -0.57 19.13 22.69
C LEU A 146 0.90 18.74 22.84
N MET A 147 1.20 18.07 23.95
CA MET A 147 2.43 17.32 24.17
C MET A 147 2.09 15.92 24.70
N ILE A 148 3.06 15.02 24.67
CA ILE A 148 2.97 13.67 25.20
C ILE A 148 3.68 13.63 26.54
N ASP A 149 2.98 13.20 27.60
CA ASP A 149 3.62 12.73 28.82
C ASP A 149 4.20 11.34 28.54
N ILE A 150 5.52 11.29 28.38
CA ILE A 150 6.24 10.06 28.01
C ILE A 150 6.18 9.04 29.17
N GLU A 151 6.22 9.48 30.42
CA GLU A 151 6.20 8.58 31.57
C GLU A 151 4.82 7.96 31.77
N ARG A 152 3.76 8.73 31.56
CA ARG A 152 2.38 8.26 31.80
C ARG A 152 1.66 7.75 30.56
N ASN A 153 2.21 7.97 29.36
CA ASN A 153 1.53 7.73 28.09
C ASN A 153 0.16 8.44 28.03
N GLN A 154 0.15 9.74 28.33
CA GLN A 154 -1.06 10.56 28.36
C GLN A 154 -0.85 11.90 27.64
N PRO A 155 -1.91 12.47 27.04
CA PRO A 155 -1.82 13.78 26.43
C PRO A 155 -1.73 14.89 27.48
N ILE A 156 -0.82 15.84 27.25
CA ILE A 156 -0.75 17.12 27.97
C ILE A 156 -1.37 18.18 27.08
N ILE A 157 -2.49 18.76 27.52
CA ILE A 157 -3.18 19.83 26.80
C ILE A 157 -2.61 21.16 27.28
N LEU A 158 -1.86 21.85 26.42
CA LEU A 158 -1.32 23.18 26.73
C LEU A 158 -2.33 24.29 26.42
N GLU A 159 -3.06 24.14 25.32
CA GLU A 159 -4.05 25.12 24.88
C GLU A 159 -5.19 24.42 24.13
N LYS A 160 -6.41 24.92 24.35
CA LYS A 160 -7.61 24.56 23.59
C LYS A 160 -8.28 25.84 23.10
N LYS A 161 -8.47 25.95 21.78
CA LYS A 161 -9.18 27.05 21.10
C LYS A 161 -10.39 26.49 20.35
N VAL A 162 -11.43 27.30 20.28
CA VAL A 162 -12.65 26.99 19.52
C VAL A 162 -12.88 28.16 18.57
N TYR A 163 -13.01 27.85 17.28
CA TYR A 163 -13.30 28.83 16.24
C TYR A 163 -14.69 28.54 15.66
N GLU A 164 -15.37 29.58 15.18
CA GLU A 164 -16.61 29.42 14.41
C GLU A 164 -16.32 28.80 13.04
N ASN A 165 -17.20 27.93 12.57
CA ASN A 165 -17.07 27.21 11.29
C ASN A 165 -18.16 27.62 10.30
N ASP A 166 -18.21 28.91 9.95
CA ASP A 166 -19.22 29.45 9.03
C ASP A 166 -19.19 28.75 7.65
N GLY A 167 -18.01 28.25 7.26
CA GLY A 167 -17.80 27.52 6.01
C GLY A 167 -18.11 26.02 6.05
N GLN A 168 -18.54 25.48 7.20
CA GLN A 168 -18.77 24.04 7.42
C GLN A 168 -17.59 23.17 6.97
N TRP A 169 -16.37 23.67 7.19
CA TRP A 169 -15.16 22.92 6.89
C TRP A 169 -15.12 21.63 7.70
N HIS A 170 -14.74 20.53 7.06
CA HIS A 170 -14.52 19.25 7.71
C HIS A 170 -13.13 18.74 7.33
N GLY A 171 -12.43 18.15 8.31
CA GLY A 171 -11.07 17.68 8.08
C GLY A 171 -10.17 17.80 9.30
N THR A 172 -8.89 17.58 9.08
CA THR A 172 -7.86 17.69 10.12
C THR A 172 -6.62 18.40 9.56
N ILE A 173 -6.05 19.28 10.36
CA ILE A 173 -4.76 19.91 10.14
C ILE A 173 -3.86 19.48 11.29
N VAL A 174 -2.67 18.96 10.95
CA VAL A 174 -1.65 18.57 11.92
C VAL A 174 -0.36 19.29 11.56
N GLU A 175 0.21 20.02 12.51
CA GLU A 175 1.46 20.74 12.37
C GLU A 175 2.47 20.30 13.44
N VAL A 176 3.57 19.69 12.99
CA VAL A 176 4.63 19.15 13.86
C VAL A 176 5.97 19.79 13.50
N ASN A 177 6.70 20.22 14.51
CA ASN A 177 8.08 20.67 14.37
C ASN A 177 9.01 19.48 14.65
N LEU A 178 9.95 19.19 13.74
CA LEU A 178 10.85 18.05 13.87
C LEU A 178 12.22 18.31 13.25
N GLU A 179 13.25 17.68 13.82
CA GLU A 179 14.59 17.62 13.25
C GLU A 179 14.62 16.65 12.05
N GLY A 180 15.39 16.96 11.01
CA GLY A 180 15.36 16.23 9.75
C GLY A 180 16.48 16.58 8.78
N ASP A 181 16.61 15.79 7.73
CA ASP A 181 17.48 16.09 6.58
C ASP A 181 16.66 15.90 5.29
N TYR A 182 15.99 16.97 4.84
CA TYR A 182 15.17 16.92 3.65
C TYR A 182 16.00 16.71 2.38
N SER A 183 17.23 17.24 2.32
CA SER A 183 18.10 17.08 1.14
C SER A 183 18.36 15.61 0.82
N LYS A 184 18.63 14.79 1.86
CA LYS A 184 18.77 13.33 1.71
C LYS A 184 17.43 12.61 1.57
N ALA A 185 16.37 13.07 2.26
CA ALA A 185 15.06 12.43 2.20
C ALA A 185 14.31 12.67 0.88
N LYS A 186 14.57 13.79 0.20
CA LYS A 186 13.80 14.28 -0.94
C LYS A 186 13.57 13.22 -2.03
N PRO A 187 14.57 12.49 -2.54
CA PRO A 187 14.33 11.51 -3.60
C PRO A 187 13.28 10.47 -3.21
N LYS A 188 13.33 10.00 -1.95
CA LYS A 188 12.42 8.99 -1.41
C LYS A 188 11.03 9.55 -1.10
N VAL A 189 10.95 10.80 -0.64
CA VAL A 189 9.66 11.50 -0.44
C VAL A 189 8.93 11.68 -1.77
N ILE A 190 9.62 12.19 -2.79
CA ILE A 190 9.00 12.40 -4.12
C ILE A 190 8.62 11.06 -4.75
N GLU A 191 9.47 10.04 -4.62
CA GLU A 191 9.15 8.68 -5.07
C GLU A 191 7.91 8.14 -4.37
N TYR A 192 7.79 8.29 -3.05
CA TYR A 192 6.61 7.89 -2.28
C TYR A 192 5.34 8.60 -2.72
N LEU A 193 5.38 9.93 -2.90
CA LEU A 193 4.22 10.70 -3.36
C LEU A 193 3.77 10.26 -4.75
N LYS A 194 4.72 10.04 -5.67
CA LYS A 194 4.43 9.53 -7.02
C LYS A 194 3.80 8.14 -6.96
N GLN A 195 4.35 7.22 -6.16
CA GLN A 195 3.76 5.88 -6.02
C GLN A 195 2.38 5.94 -5.33
N THR A 196 2.20 6.83 -4.34
CA THR A 196 0.91 7.05 -3.69
C THR A 196 -0.13 7.53 -4.70
N ALA A 197 0.24 8.41 -5.63
CA ALA A 197 -0.63 8.85 -6.72
C ALA A 197 -0.99 7.73 -7.71
N ILE A 198 -0.11 6.74 -7.93
CA ILE A 198 -0.42 5.52 -8.70
C ILE A 198 -1.49 4.69 -8.00
N ALA A 199 -1.34 4.46 -6.69
CA ALA A 199 -2.27 3.63 -5.93
C ALA A 199 -3.60 4.36 -5.62
N ASN A 200 -3.60 5.69 -5.59
CA ASN A 200 -4.76 6.50 -5.22
C ASN A 200 -5.02 7.57 -6.29
N PRO A 201 -5.33 7.20 -7.56
CA PRO A 201 -5.51 8.15 -8.67
C PRO A 201 -6.78 9.01 -8.53
N TYR A 202 -7.57 8.77 -7.49
CA TYR A 202 -8.73 9.55 -7.08
C TYR A 202 -8.41 10.62 -6.03
N ALA A 203 -7.19 10.66 -5.50
CA ALA A 203 -6.74 11.67 -4.55
C ALA A 203 -6.05 12.84 -5.25
N ASN A 204 -6.28 14.05 -4.74
CA ASN A 204 -5.43 15.20 -5.02
C ASN A 204 -4.37 15.28 -3.91
N ILE A 205 -3.10 15.29 -4.28
CA ILE A 205 -1.99 15.42 -3.34
C ILE A 205 -1.14 16.62 -3.77
N MET A 206 -1.06 17.63 -2.92
CA MET A 206 -0.23 18.82 -3.11
C MET A 206 0.89 18.80 -2.08
N PHE A 207 2.13 18.93 -2.54
CA PHE A 207 3.29 19.00 -1.67
C PHE A 207 4.11 20.25 -1.98
N VAL A 208 4.30 21.10 -0.97
CA VAL A 208 5.21 22.24 -1.01
C VAL A 208 6.46 21.89 -0.20
N ASP A 209 7.60 21.86 -0.89
CA ASP A 209 8.88 21.56 -0.25
C ASP A 209 9.50 22.79 0.45
N PRO A 210 10.57 22.62 1.27
CA PRO A 210 11.21 23.72 1.98
C PRO A 210 11.79 24.82 1.07
N LYS A 211 12.01 24.52 -0.21
CA LYS A 211 12.49 25.49 -1.22
C LYS A 211 11.34 26.19 -1.94
N GLY A 212 10.10 25.99 -1.49
CA GLY A 212 8.90 26.55 -2.11
C GLY A 212 8.48 25.87 -3.41
N ARG A 213 9.07 24.73 -3.77
CA ARG A 213 8.66 23.99 -4.99
C ARG A 213 7.36 23.27 -4.73
N LEU A 214 6.40 23.49 -5.62
CA LEU A 214 5.09 22.87 -5.59
C LEU A 214 5.07 21.63 -6.49
N TYR A 215 4.77 20.47 -5.90
CA TYR A 215 4.46 19.22 -6.58
C TYR A 215 2.96 18.99 -6.50
N LYS A 216 2.31 18.76 -7.64
CA LYS A 216 0.87 18.48 -7.72
C LYS A 216 0.64 17.11 -8.33
N PHE A 217 -0.17 16.30 -7.66
CA PHE A 217 -0.67 15.04 -8.16
C PHE A 217 -2.20 15.12 -8.16
N GLU A 218 -2.78 15.49 -9.31
CA GLU A 218 -4.22 15.73 -9.42
C GLU A 218 -5.00 14.44 -9.70
N ARG A 219 -6.22 14.30 -9.19
CA ARG A 219 -7.04 13.11 -9.43
C ARG A 219 -7.44 13.00 -10.89
N THR A 220 -7.47 11.78 -11.40
CA THR A 220 -7.97 11.44 -12.76
C THR A 220 -9.22 10.59 -12.71
N VAL A 221 -9.52 10.03 -11.54
CA VAL A 221 -10.68 9.18 -11.27
C VAL A 221 -11.52 9.84 -10.18
N SER A 222 -12.85 9.83 -10.34
CA SER A 222 -13.80 10.34 -9.34
C SER A 222 -14.56 9.24 -8.61
N VAL A 223 -14.18 7.98 -8.85
CA VAL A 223 -14.78 6.79 -8.25
C VAL A 223 -13.83 6.23 -7.19
N LEU A 224 -14.35 6.03 -5.99
CA LEU A 224 -13.62 5.36 -4.92
C LEU A 224 -13.73 3.83 -5.04
N PRO A 225 -12.69 3.08 -4.64
CA PRO A 225 -12.76 1.62 -4.52
C PRO A 225 -13.81 1.19 -3.49
N PRO A 226 -14.27 -0.08 -3.53
CA PRO A 226 -15.24 -0.60 -2.57
C PRO A 226 -14.75 -0.44 -1.14
N GLN A 227 -15.64 -0.07 -0.22
CA GLN A 227 -15.25 0.19 1.16
C GLN A 227 -14.95 -1.10 1.93
N PRO A 228 -13.86 -1.14 2.72
CA PRO A 228 -13.55 -2.32 3.52
C PRO A 228 -14.59 -2.49 4.62
N LYS A 229 -14.99 -3.74 4.87
CA LYS A 229 -15.97 -4.11 5.89
C LYS A 229 -15.29 -4.82 7.06
N GLU A 230 -15.86 -4.69 8.24
CA GLU A 230 -15.45 -5.48 9.39
C GLU A 230 -15.80 -6.96 9.15
N THR A 231 -14.91 -7.87 9.56
CA THR A 231 -15.13 -9.31 9.45
C THR A 231 -14.76 -10.02 10.75
N LEU A 232 -15.37 -11.18 10.97
CA LEU A 232 -14.98 -12.08 12.04
C LEU A 232 -13.64 -12.78 11.72
N PRO A 233 -12.90 -13.26 12.73
CA PRO A 233 -11.72 -14.07 12.52
C PRO A 233 -12.07 -15.44 11.93
N HIS A 234 -11.19 -15.96 11.07
CA HIS A 234 -11.34 -17.30 10.52
C HIS A 234 -10.66 -18.35 11.44
N PRO A 235 -11.22 -19.56 11.61
CA PRO A 235 -10.65 -20.59 12.49
C PRO A 235 -9.17 -20.94 12.22
N HIS A 236 -8.75 -21.03 10.95
CA HIS A 236 -7.33 -21.27 10.62
C HIS A 236 -6.35 -20.15 11.05
N GLY A 237 -6.86 -18.95 11.33
CA GLY A 237 -6.06 -17.78 11.67
C GLY A 237 -6.03 -17.42 13.15
N VAL A 238 -6.77 -18.15 13.99
CA VAL A 238 -6.81 -17.84 15.42
C VAL A 238 -5.70 -18.51 16.22
N ASP A 239 -5.32 -17.85 17.29
CA ASP A 239 -4.42 -18.35 18.32
C ASP A 239 -5.13 -18.44 19.68
N VAL A 240 -4.42 -18.99 20.67
CA VAL A 240 -4.94 -19.21 22.03
C VAL A 240 -5.40 -17.91 22.68
N GLU A 241 -4.64 -16.83 22.52
CA GLU A 241 -4.99 -15.52 23.09
C GLU A 241 -6.25 -14.93 22.44
N THR A 242 -6.41 -15.10 21.13
CA THR A 242 -7.62 -14.69 20.42
C THR A 242 -8.84 -15.42 20.97
N ILE A 243 -8.73 -16.73 21.21
CA ILE A 243 -9.80 -17.51 21.83
C ILE A 243 -10.11 -17.00 23.24
N TYR A 244 -9.10 -16.74 24.08
CA TYR A 244 -9.32 -16.17 25.41
C TYR A 244 -10.05 -14.82 25.36
N ARG A 245 -9.67 -13.93 24.44
CA ARG A 245 -10.34 -12.63 24.27
C ARG A 245 -11.81 -12.80 23.92
N ILE A 246 -12.11 -13.70 22.97
CA ILE A 246 -13.50 -13.98 22.56
C ILE A 246 -14.29 -14.61 23.72
N ILE A 247 -13.72 -15.56 24.46
CA ILE A 247 -14.37 -16.20 25.61
C ILE A 247 -14.69 -15.20 26.74
N ARG A 248 -13.82 -14.19 26.98
CA ARG A 248 -14.07 -13.16 28.00
C ARG A 248 -15.30 -12.31 27.70
N VAL A 249 -15.54 -12.01 26.43
CA VAL A 249 -16.65 -11.13 26.00
C VAL A 249 -17.90 -11.90 25.55
N THR A 250 -17.78 -13.19 25.24
CA THR A 250 -18.88 -13.96 24.68
C THR A 250 -20.06 -14.10 25.64
N LYS A 251 -21.26 -14.07 25.06
CA LYS A 251 -22.53 -14.39 25.73
C LYS A 251 -23.01 -15.81 25.41
N CYS A 252 -22.34 -16.52 24.50
CA CYS A 252 -22.68 -17.90 24.12
C CYS A 252 -22.50 -18.84 25.31
N LYS A 253 -23.42 -19.79 25.46
CA LYS A 253 -23.38 -20.81 26.52
C LYS A 253 -22.94 -22.19 26.03
N THR A 254 -22.81 -22.36 24.72
CA THR A 254 -22.45 -23.62 24.07
C THR A 254 -21.31 -23.37 23.09
N LEU A 255 -20.47 -24.39 22.87
CA LEU A 255 -19.42 -24.32 21.86
C LEU A 255 -20.00 -24.27 20.44
N LEU A 256 -21.15 -24.90 20.22
CA LEU A 256 -21.82 -24.83 18.91
C LEU A 256 -22.21 -23.40 18.54
N ASP A 257 -22.80 -22.64 19.46
CA ASP A 257 -23.17 -21.24 19.22
C ASP A 257 -21.93 -20.36 19.17
N PHE A 258 -20.94 -20.64 20.02
CA PHE A 258 -19.66 -19.93 20.02
C PHE A 258 -18.96 -20.02 18.65
N MET A 259 -18.93 -21.21 18.06
CA MET A 259 -18.33 -21.43 16.74
C MET A 259 -19.06 -20.70 15.61
N GLN A 260 -20.39 -20.54 15.71
CA GLN A 260 -21.19 -19.86 14.69
C GLN A 260 -21.13 -18.33 14.80
N GLU A 261 -21.18 -17.81 16.03
CA GLU A 261 -21.26 -16.37 16.29
C GLU A 261 -19.93 -15.66 16.06
N HIS A 262 -18.81 -16.28 16.45
CA HIS A 262 -17.51 -15.59 16.54
C HIS A 262 -16.56 -15.89 15.39
N PHE A 263 -16.89 -16.84 14.50
CA PHE A 263 -15.98 -17.26 13.43
C PHE A 263 -16.58 -17.08 12.05
N HIS A 264 -15.75 -16.60 11.15
CA HIS A 264 -16.12 -16.32 9.78
C HIS A 264 -16.42 -17.61 9.00
N ARG A 265 -17.59 -17.64 8.35
CA ARG A 265 -18.08 -18.74 7.49
C ARG A 265 -18.25 -20.09 8.18
N VAL A 266 -18.50 -20.10 9.49
CA VAL A 266 -18.78 -21.32 10.24
C VAL A 266 -20.29 -21.44 10.48
N GLY A 267 -20.98 -22.18 9.62
CA GLY A 267 -22.39 -22.51 9.84
C GLY A 267 -22.58 -23.68 10.80
N ARG A 268 -23.82 -23.91 11.26
CA ARG A 268 -24.17 -24.97 12.22
C ARG A 268 -23.61 -26.35 11.87
N GLN A 269 -23.73 -26.78 10.61
CA GLN A 269 -23.25 -28.10 10.16
C GLN A 269 -21.73 -28.22 10.22
N ILE A 270 -21.01 -27.18 9.81
CA ILE A 270 -19.55 -27.13 9.85
C ILE A 270 -19.08 -27.10 11.30
N ALA A 271 -19.74 -26.32 12.16
CA ALA A 271 -19.45 -26.26 13.59
C ALA A 271 -19.60 -27.64 14.25
N LYS A 272 -20.70 -28.36 13.99
CA LYS A 272 -20.91 -29.73 14.46
C LYS A 272 -19.79 -30.67 14.02
N SER A 273 -19.52 -30.70 12.70
CA SER A 273 -18.48 -31.55 12.11
C SER A 273 -17.10 -31.25 12.70
N PHE A 274 -16.80 -29.98 12.96
CA PHE A 274 -15.56 -29.55 13.60
C PHE A 274 -15.48 -30.00 15.07
N LEU A 275 -16.55 -29.82 15.86
CA LEU A 275 -16.57 -30.19 17.28
C LEU A 275 -16.47 -31.71 17.45
N GLU A 276 -17.12 -32.49 16.58
CA GLU A 276 -16.95 -33.94 16.49
C GLU A 276 -15.49 -34.31 16.20
N PHE A 277 -14.87 -33.69 15.19
CA PHE A 277 -13.46 -33.90 14.85
C PHE A 277 -12.51 -33.53 16.01
N ALA A 278 -12.78 -32.43 16.71
CA ALA A 278 -11.96 -31.95 17.82
C ALA A 278 -12.19 -32.74 19.13
N GLY A 279 -13.27 -33.53 19.19
CA GLY A 279 -13.68 -34.31 20.35
C GLY A 279 -14.22 -33.44 21.49
N PHE A 280 -15.01 -32.42 21.16
CA PHE A 280 -15.68 -31.54 22.13
C PHE A 280 -17.20 -31.70 22.07
N PRO A 281 -17.89 -31.85 23.21
CA PRO A 281 -19.37 -31.82 23.25
C PRO A 281 -19.92 -30.47 22.81
N GLU A 282 -21.01 -30.47 22.02
CA GLU A 282 -21.63 -29.26 21.45
C GLU A 282 -22.10 -28.27 22.53
N ASP A 283 -22.59 -28.79 23.64
CA ASP A 283 -23.20 -28.10 24.78
C ASP A 283 -22.18 -27.60 25.82
N THR A 284 -20.89 -27.87 25.61
CA THR A 284 -19.82 -27.38 26.49
C THR A 284 -19.85 -25.86 26.57
N ASP A 285 -19.81 -25.32 27.79
CA ASP A 285 -19.69 -23.88 28.00
C ASP A 285 -18.27 -23.40 27.65
N PRO A 286 -18.08 -22.50 26.67
CA PRO A 286 -16.75 -22.00 26.30
C PRO A 286 -16.00 -21.36 27.48
N LYS A 287 -16.70 -20.81 28.49
CA LYS A 287 -16.07 -20.20 29.67
C LYS A 287 -15.51 -21.20 30.66
N ARG A 288 -15.87 -22.49 30.53
CA ARG A 288 -15.42 -23.56 31.42
C ARG A 288 -14.23 -24.34 30.86
N LEU A 289 -13.79 -24.04 29.64
CA LEU A 289 -12.65 -24.70 29.02
C LEU A 289 -11.37 -24.45 29.81
N LYS A 290 -10.64 -25.53 30.08
CA LYS A 290 -9.30 -25.48 30.68
C LYS A 290 -8.25 -25.00 29.67
N PRO A 291 -7.11 -24.46 30.12
CA PRO A 291 -6.04 -24.02 29.23
C PRO A 291 -5.58 -25.09 28.22
N GLU A 292 -5.48 -26.35 28.64
CA GLU A 292 -5.07 -27.46 27.76
C GLU A 292 -6.13 -27.74 26.67
N GLU A 293 -7.40 -27.60 27.03
CA GLU A 293 -8.52 -27.79 26.10
C GLU A 293 -8.58 -26.68 25.06
N ILE A 294 -8.28 -25.43 25.44
CA ILE A 294 -8.19 -24.31 24.51
C ILE A 294 -7.06 -24.53 23.50
N VAL A 295 -5.89 -25.01 23.95
CA VAL A 295 -4.77 -25.36 23.05
C VAL A 295 -5.20 -26.45 22.07
N LYS A 296 -5.87 -27.50 22.56
CA LYS A 296 -6.40 -28.59 21.72
C LYS A 296 -7.41 -28.06 20.70
N LEU A 297 -8.32 -27.17 21.10
CA LEU A 297 -9.30 -26.55 20.22
C LEU A 297 -8.62 -25.76 19.09
N VAL A 298 -7.63 -24.93 19.40
CA VAL A 298 -6.89 -24.14 18.40
C VAL A 298 -6.08 -25.02 17.46
N GLN A 299 -5.45 -26.08 17.97
CA GLN A 299 -4.74 -27.05 17.11
C GLN A 299 -5.70 -27.76 16.17
N ALA A 300 -6.87 -28.18 16.67
CA ALA A 300 -7.92 -28.77 15.84
C ALA A 300 -8.42 -27.78 14.78
N MET A 301 -8.60 -26.50 15.11
CA MET A 301 -9.01 -25.46 14.15
C MET A 301 -8.02 -25.30 12.99
N LYS A 302 -6.73 -25.48 13.24
CA LYS A 302 -5.69 -25.41 12.19
C LYS A 302 -5.66 -26.65 11.30
N SER A 303 -5.94 -27.82 11.86
CA SER A 303 -5.86 -29.10 11.14
C SER A 303 -7.16 -29.50 10.43
N PHE A 304 -8.30 -28.92 10.79
CA PHE A 304 -9.59 -29.27 10.22
C PHE A 304 -9.79 -28.66 8.82
N ASN A 305 -9.80 -29.49 7.78
CA ASN A 305 -9.95 -29.05 6.38
C ASN A 305 -11.40 -28.76 5.95
N GLY A 306 -12.39 -28.94 6.84
CA GLY A 306 -13.81 -28.75 6.51
C GLY A 306 -14.29 -27.30 6.57
N PHE A 307 -13.43 -26.35 6.96
CA PHE A 307 -13.78 -24.93 6.94
C PHE A 307 -13.80 -24.39 5.51
N LEU A 308 -14.76 -23.50 5.25
CA LEU A 308 -14.82 -22.79 3.98
C LEU A 308 -13.71 -21.73 3.93
N PRO A 309 -13.08 -21.48 2.77
CA PRO A 309 -12.05 -20.45 2.66
C PRO A 309 -12.60 -19.07 3.04
N PRO A 310 -11.81 -18.19 3.70
CA PRO A 310 -12.23 -16.84 4.02
C PRO A 310 -12.84 -16.10 2.81
N ASP A 311 -13.97 -15.44 3.04
CA ASP A 311 -14.57 -14.54 2.06
C ASP A 311 -13.78 -13.22 1.98
N ALA A 312 -13.64 -12.67 0.78
CA ALA A 312 -12.87 -11.45 0.53
C ALA A 312 -13.72 -10.19 0.30
N SER A 313 -15.04 -10.27 0.46
CA SER A 313 -15.94 -9.10 0.39
C SER A 313 -15.69 -8.06 1.48
N CYS A 314 -14.91 -8.42 2.50
CA CYS A 314 -14.41 -7.49 3.52
C CYS A 314 -13.24 -6.62 3.04
N LEU A 315 -12.60 -6.98 1.93
CA LEU A 315 -11.45 -6.28 1.37
C LEU A 315 -11.87 -5.13 0.44
N SER A 316 -10.94 -4.19 0.28
CA SER A 316 -11.00 -3.02 -0.59
C SER A 316 -9.82 -3.08 -1.57
N PRO A 317 -9.91 -3.92 -2.64
CA PRO A 317 -8.94 -3.87 -3.73
C PRO A 317 -9.06 -2.55 -4.51
N LEU A 318 -8.03 -2.18 -5.28
CA LEU A 318 -8.11 -1.01 -6.15
C LEU A 318 -9.01 -1.28 -7.36
N GLY A 319 -8.95 -2.50 -7.91
CA GLY A 319 -9.59 -2.86 -9.15
C GLY A 319 -8.71 -2.59 -10.37
N GLU A 320 -9.00 -3.31 -11.46
CA GLU A 320 -8.21 -3.21 -12.70
C GLU A 320 -8.26 -1.81 -13.31
N GLU A 321 -9.42 -1.15 -13.27
CA GLU A 321 -9.62 0.17 -13.88
C GLU A 321 -8.89 1.27 -13.12
N ILE A 322 -9.07 1.35 -11.80
CA ILE A 322 -8.43 2.36 -10.95
C ILE A 322 -6.92 2.20 -11.02
N LEU A 323 -6.39 0.99 -10.82
CA LEU A 323 -4.94 0.77 -10.86
C LEU A 323 -4.36 1.07 -12.25
N LYS A 324 -5.07 0.73 -13.34
CA LYS A 324 -4.65 1.07 -14.70
C LYS A 324 -4.64 2.58 -14.93
N ALA A 325 -5.64 3.32 -14.43
CA ALA A 325 -5.67 4.78 -14.52
C ALA A 325 -4.47 5.43 -13.82
N GLY A 326 -4.13 4.97 -12.61
CA GLY A 326 -2.94 5.44 -11.89
C GLY A 326 -1.63 5.16 -12.62
N ILE A 327 -1.48 3.96 -13.20
CA ILE A 327 -0.33 3.59 -14.03
C ILE A 327 -0.22 4.50 -15.26
N MET A 328 -1.33 4.71 -15.98
CA MET A 328 -1.34 5.54 -17.19
C MET A 328 -0.97 6.98 -16.90
N LYS A 329 -1.48 7.53 -15.78
CA LYS A 329 -1.25 8.91 -15.36
C LYS A 329 0.21 9.17 -15.00
N GLU A 330 0.79 8.35 -14.13
CA GLU A 330 2.09 8.67 -13.51
C GLU A 330 3.30 8.11 -14.28
N LEU A 331 3.10 7.06 -15.07
CA LEU A 331 4.18 6.43 -15.85
C LEU A 331 4.09 6.74 -17.35
N GLU A 332 2.97 7.26 -17.84
CA GLU A 332 2.69 7.57 -19.26
C GLU A 332 3.25 6.48 -20.22
N PRO A 333 2.87 5.20 -20.05
CA PRO A 333 3.41 4.10 -20.85
C PRO A 333 2.76 4.05 -22.25
N GLU A 334 3.44 3.42 -23.20
CA GLU A 334 2.84 3.06 -24.49
C GLU A 334 1.83 1.92 -24.35
N PHE A 335 2.08 1.01 -23.40
CA PHE A 335 1.24 -0.14 -23.12
C PHE A 335 1.10 -0.35 -21.61
N ALA A 336 -0.14 -0.50 -21.15
CA ALA A 336 -0.44 -0.89 -19.78
C ALA A 336 -1.51 -1.99 -19.74
N ALA A 337 -1.29 -3.00 -18.90
CA ALA A 337 -2.29 -4.01 -18.59
C ALA A 337 -2.29 -4.32 -17.09
N VAL A 338 -3.48 -4.50 -16.53
CA VAL A 338 -3.69 -4.87 -15.14
C VAL A 338 -4.48 -6.17 -15.09
N THR A 339 -4.32 -6.93 -14.01
CA THR A 339 -5.16 -8.07 -13.68
C THR A 339 -5.40 -8.12 -12.17
N GLN A 340 -6.66 -8.34 -11.78
CA GLN A 340 -7.01 -8.66 -10.40
C GLN A 340 -7.18 -10.18 -10.27
N ARG A 341 -6.41 -10.80 -9.39
CA ARG A 341 -6.53 -12.24 -9.14
C ARG A 341 -7.80 -12.55 -8.35
N LYS A 342 -8.26 -13.80 -8.45
CA LYS A 342 -9.31 -14.30 -7.57
C LYS A 342 -8.82 -14.23 -6.12
N PRO A 343 -9.72 -13.96 -5.15
CA PRO A 343 -9.32 -13.97 -3.75
C PRO A 343 -8.77 -15.32 -3.32
N SER A 344 -7.77 -15.26 -2.45
CA SER A 344 -7.14 -16.42 -1.82
C SER A 344 -7.05 -16.18 -0.31
N ALA A 345 -6.51 -17.14 0.43
CA ALA A 345 -6.33 -16.99 1.87
C ALA A 345 -4.99 -17.53 2.32
N TYR A 346 -4.42 -16.90 3.34
CA TYR A 346 -3.22 -17.38 4.02
C TYR A 346 -3.46 -17.28 5.53
N SER A 347 -3.16 -18.33 6.30
CA SER A 347 -3.33 -18.34 7.76
C SER A 347 -4.68 -17.74 8.24
N GLY A 348 -5.79 -18.06 7.57
CA GLY A 348 -7.12 -17.55 7.90
C GLY A 348 -7.43 -16.11 7.48
N HIS A 349 -6.52 -15.39 6.83
CA HIS A 349 -6.74 -14.05 6.32
C HIS A 349 -7.02 -14.08 4.81
N PRO A 350 -8.15 -13.51 4.34
CA PRO A 350 -8.39 -13.35 2.91
C PRO A 350 -7.43 -12.30 2.35
N PHE A 351 -6.91 -12.55 1.15
CA PHE A 351 -6.11 -11.59 0.41
C PHE A 351 -6.42 -11.62 -1.09
N ILE A 352 -6.21 -10.49 -1.76
CA ILE A 352 -6.28 -10.37 -3.21
C ILE A 352 -4.94 -9.80 -3.69
N VAL A 353 -4.46 -10.30 -4.84
CA VAL A 353 -3.27 -9.79 -5.52
C VAL A 353 -3.70 -9.13 -6.82
N GLU A 354 -3.24 -7.91 -7.03
CA GLU A 354 -3.43 -7.15 -8.27
C GLU A 354 -2.06 -6.91 -8.89
N VAL A 355 -1.94 -7.20 -10.18
CA VAL A 355 -0.67 -7.06 -10.89
C VAL A 355 -0.87 -6.19 -12.12
N GLY A 356 0.01 -5.19 -12.28
CA GLY A 356 0.09 -4.33 -13.45
C GLY A 356 1.42 -4.51 -14.19
N VAL A 357 1.39 -4.29 -15.49
CA VAL A 357 2.59 -4.11 -16.32
C VAL A 357 2.46 -2.81 -17.09
N ALA A 358 3.55 -2.04 -17.15
CA ALA A 358 3.67 -0.83 -17.94
C ALA A 358 4.94 -0.93 -18.82
N TYR A 359 4.83 -0.55 -20.09
CA TYR A 359 5.95 -0.60 -21.04
C TYR A 359 6.02 0.66 -21.91
N GLY A 360 7.25 1.14 -22.14
CA GLY A 360 7.53 2.26 -23.04
C GLY A 360 7.23 3.64 -22.44
N GLY A 361 7.23 4.67 -23.28
CA GLY A 361 6.88 6.04 -22.86
C GLY A 361 7.82 6.59 -21.79
N LYS A 362 7.27 7.10 -20.68
CA LYS A 362 8.05 7.63 -19.55
C LYS A 362 8.32 6.60 -18.44
N VAL A 363 8.11 5.31 -18.71
CA VAL A 363 8.46 4.24 -17.77
C VAL A 363 9.98 4.26 -17.54
N PRO A 364 10.44 4.32 -16.28
CA PRO A 364 11.87 4.41 -15.98
C PRO A 364 12.59 3.11 -16.35
N VAL A 365 13.77 3.26 -16.94
CA VAL A 365 14.74 2.18 -17.14
C VAL A 365 15.69 2.19 -15.94
N ARG A 366 15.80 1.06 -15.24
CA ARG A 366 16.74 0.95 -14.13
C ARG A 366 18.18 0.93 -14.64
N SER A 367 19.10 1.50 -13.85
CA SER A 367 20.53 1.53 -14.18
C SER A 367 21.18 0.13 -14.25
N ASP A 368 20.61 -0.85 -13.56
CA ASP A 368 21.03 -2.26 -13.57
C ASP A 368 20.43 -3.05 -14.76
N ASN A 369 19.74 -2.37 -15.69
CA ASN A 369 19.03 -2.95 -16.83
C ASN A 369 17.95 -3.97 -16.45
N ASP A 370 17.53 -3.95 -15.19
CA ASP A 370 16.51 -4.83 -14.65
C ASP A 370 15.12 -4.20 -14.72
N ILE A 371 14.10 -4.98 -14.36
CA ILE A 371 12.70 -4.52 -14.38
C ILE A 371 12.41 -3.61 -13.19
N THR A 372 11.77 -2.47 -13.46
CA THR A 372 11.25 -1.59 -12.40
C THR A 372 10.11 -2.27 -11.67
N LEU A 373 10.16 -2.35 -10.34
CA LEU A 373 9.10 -2.96 -9.53
C LEU A 373 8.52 -1.94 -8.56
N TYR A 374 7.19 -1.76 -8.63
CA TYR A 374 6.41 -0.99 -7.68
C TYR A 374 5.60 -1.94 -6.81
N ARG A 375 5.78 -1.84 -5.50
CA ARG A 375 5.14 -2.73 -4.52
C ARG A 375 4.15 -1.94 -3.69
N PHE A 376 2.97 -2.50 -3.52
CA PHE A 376 1.91 -1.92 -2.72
C PHE A 376 1.31 -2.96 -1.76
N ALA A 377 1.02 -2.53 -0.54
CA ALA A 377 0.31 -3.34 0.43
C ALA A 377 -0.81 -2.50 1.05
N ASN A 378 -2.05 -2.98 1.00
CA ASN A 378 -3.23 -2.23 1.46
C ASN A 378 -3.25 -0.78 0.96
N LYS A 379 -2.97 -0.57 -0.34
CA LYS A 379 -2.88 0.75 -1.00
C LYS A 379 -1.73 1.66 -0.56
N ILE A 380 -0.78 1.15 0.23
CA ILE A 380 0.44 1.86 0.65
C ILE A 380 1.63 1.43 -0.22
N PRO A 381 2.42 2.36 -0.79
CA PRO A 381 3.65 2.03 -1.49
C PRO A 381 4.79 1.61 -0.56
N LEU A 382 5.55 0.59 -0.97
CA LEU A 382 6.71 0.07 -0.25
C LEU A 382 8.01 0.52 -0.96
N VAL A 383 8.58 1.64 -0.48
CA VAL A 383 9.69 2.34 -1.16
C VAL A 383 11.08 1.85 -0.73
N TYR A 384 11.21 1.27 0.46
CA TYR A 384 12.46 0.75 1.01
C TYR A 384 12.56 -0.78 0.92
N ASP A 385 13.79 -1.29 0.96
CA ASP A 385 14.16 -2.71 1.06
C ASP A 385 13.46 -3.65 0.05
N GLU A 386 13.58 -3.32 -1.24
CA GLU A 386 13.00 -4.12 -2.34
C GLU A 386 13.50 -5.57 -2.36
N SER A 387 14.79 -5.79 -2.09
CA SER A 387 15.45 -7.09 -2.28
C SER A 387 14.95 -8.20 -1.35
N GLY A 388 14.45 -7.84 -0.16
CA GLY A 388 13.96 -8.79 0.83
C GLY A 388 12.48 -9.14 0.70
N ASP A 389 11.77 -8.53 -0.25
CA ASP A 389 10.33 -8.71 -0.48
C ASP A 389 10.00 -9.94 -1.33
N VAL A 390 8.86 -10.58 -1.03
CA VAL A 390 8.35 -11.72 -1.81
C VAL A 390 8.16 -11.36 -3.30
N SER A 391 7.73 -10.15 -3.62
CA SER A 391 7.47 -9.69 -4.99
C SER A 391 8.75 -9.65 -5.82
N TRP A 392 9.84 -9.19 -5.22
CA TRP A 392 11.17 -9.17 -5.84
C TRP A 392 11.66 -10.58 -6.15
N LYS A 393 11.57 -11.49 -5.16
CA LYS A 393 11.93 -12.90 -5.33
C LYS A 393 11.15 -13.55 -6.49
N VAL A 394 9.84 -13.28 -6.58
CA VAL A 394 9.00 -13.80 -7.67
C VAL A 394 9.43 -13.25 -9.02
N ILE A 395 9.64 -11.94 -9.16
CA ILE A 395 10.03 -11.31 -10.44
C ILE A 395 11.39 -11.81 -10.92
N LYS A 396 12.34 -12.02 -10.01
CA LYS A 396 13.66 -12.59 -10.32
C LYS A 396 13.60 -14.06 -10.74
N SER A 397 12.58 -14.81 -10.31
CA SER A 397 12.40 -16.21 -10.71
C SER A 397 11.86 -16.39 -12.14
N ILE A 398 11.41 -15.30 -12.79
CA ILE A 398 10.77 -15.35 -14.10
C ILE A 398 11.81 -15.19 -15.22
N ASP A 399 11.76 -16.10 -16.20
CA ASP A 399 12.51 -15.98 -17.44
C ASP A 399 11.78 -15.04 -18.43
N TRP A 400 12.17 -13.75 -18.37
CA TRP A 400 11.56 -12.66 -19.13
C TRP A 400 11.77 -12.77 -20.66
N ARG A 401 12.81 -13.48 -21.11
CA ARG A 401 13.06 -13.70 -22.54
C ARG A 401 11.90 -14.46 -23.20
N ARG A 402 11.21 -15.34 -22.46
CA ARG A 402 10.01 -16.05 -22.94
C ARG A 402 8.85 -15.14 -23.30
N TYR A 403 8.86 -13.91 -22.80
CA TYR A 403 7.86 -12.88 -23.02
C TYR A 403 8.34 -11.77 -23.98
N ASN A 404 9.44 -12.01 -24.70
CA ASN A 404 10.10 -11.05 -25.61
C ASN A 404 10.60 -9.80 -24.89
N VAL A 405 10.99 -9.94 -23.62
CA VAL A 405 11.55 -8.87 -22.81
C VAL A 405 13.06 -9.05 -22.72
N GLU A 406 13.79 -8.07 -23.21
CA GLU A 406 15.24 -7.97 -23.13
C GLU A 406 15.67 -7.03 -21.99
N PRO A 407 16.86 -7.24 -21.40
CA PRO A 407 17.41 -6.31 -20.41
C PRO A 407 17.50 -4.88 -20.95
N GLY A 408 17.23 -3.88 -20.10
CA GLY A 408 17.28 -2.46 -20.45
C GLY A 408 16.03 -1.93 -21.16
N MET A 409 15.00 -2.76 -21.38
CA MET A 409 13.71 -2.28 -21.85
C MET A 409 12.97 -1.48 -20.76
N PRO A 410 12.25 -0.39 -21.10
CA PRO A 410 11.48 0.42 -20.15
C PRO A 410 10.22 -0.33 -19.70
N ILE A 411 10.36 -1.21 -18.72
CA ILE A 411 9.28 -2.04 -18.17
C ILE A 411 9.17 -1.82 -16.67
N ALA A 412 7.93 -1.61 -16.23
CA ALA A 412 7.57 -1.62 -14.83
C ALA A 412 6.53 -2.70 -14.54
N ILE A 413 6.72 -3.42 -13.43
CA ILE A 413 5.76 -4.35 -12.85
C ILE A 413 5.25 -3.75 -11.56
N ILE A 414 3.92 -3.71 -11.44
CA ILE A 414 3.22 -3.21 -10.27
C ILE A 414 2.62 -4.42 -9.56
N VAL A 415 2.88 -4.60 -8.26
CA VAL A 415 2.28 -5.65 -7.45
C VAL A 415 1.58 -5.00 -6.26
N HIS A 416 0.28 -5.20 -6.14
CA HIS A 416 -0.51 -4.78 -4.99
C HIS A 416 -1.10 -5.99 -4.28
N ILE A 417 -0.99 -6.00 -2.95
CA ILE A 417 -1.60 -7.02 -2.09
C ILE A 417 -2.54 -6.32 -1.12
N CYS A 418 -3.82 -6.69 -1.12
CA CYS A 418 -4.76 -6.24 -0.09
C CYS A 418 -5.20 -7.41 0.79
N SER A 419 -5.21 -7.22 2.10
CA SER A 419 -5.60 -8.23 3.09
C SER A 419 -6.03 -7.58 4.40
N THR A 420 -6.79 -8.32 5.22
CA THR A 420 -7.09 -7.93 6.61
C THR A 420 -5.85 -7.87 7.48
N LYS A 421 -4.83 -8.65 7.14
CA LYS A 421 -3.50 -8.64 7.75
C LYS A 421 -2.46 -8.80 6.65
N ILE A 422 -1.41 -7.99 6.64
CA ILE A 422 -0.27 -8.18 5.74
C ILE A 422 0.83 -8.89 6.54
N PRO A 423 1.47 -9.96 6.02
CA PRO A 423 2.53 -10.65 6.73
C PRO A 423 3.84 -9.88 6.57
N TRP A 424 4.02 -8.84 7.38
CA TRP A 424 5.25 -8.05 7.37
C TRP A 424 6.45 -8.86 7.86
N LYS A 425 7.61 -8.68 7.22
CA LYS A 425 8.88 -9.26 7.70
C LYS A 425 9.55 -8.38 8.76
N THR A 426 9.31 -7.07 8.71
CA THR A 426 9.86 -6.06 9.62
C THR A 426 8.74 -5.23 10.25
N VAL A 427 9.01 -4.61 11.40
CA VAL A 427 8.02 -3.77 12.10
C VAL A 427 7.68 -2.50 11.32
N GLY A 428 8.64 -1.94 10.58
CA GLY A 428 8.47 -0.73 9.75
C GLY A 428 7.61 -0.88 8.49
N LYS A 429 7.07 -2.08 8.24
CA LYS A 429 6.16 -2.38 7.11
C LYS A 429 6.75 -2.05 5.74
N GLU A 430 7.98 -2.48 5.50
CA GLU A 430 8.68 -2.18 4.25
C GLU A 430 8.75 -3.38 3.32
N MET A 431 8.61 -4.59 3.88
CA MET A 431 8.73 -5.84 3.14
C MET A 431 7.66 -6.84 3.56
N ILE A 432 7.11 -7.51 2.56
CA ILE A 432 6.16 -8.59 2.73
C ILE A 432 6.94 -9.91 2.81
N ALA A 433 6.63 -10.71 3.83
CA ALA A 433 7.24 -12.01 4.06
C ALA A 433 6.85 -13.02 2.98
N ASP A 434 7.79 -13.91 2.65
CA ASP A 434 7.59 -14.96 1.66
C ASP A 434 6.69 -16.08 2.23
N ARG A 435 5.39 -15.98 1.93
CA ARG A 435 4.40 -17.03 2.18
C ARG A 435 4.09 -17.75 0.86
N PRO A 436 4.10 -19.10 0.83
CA PRO A 436 3.90 -19.85 -0.41
C PRO A 436 2.61 -19.50 -1.16
N GLU A 437 1.52 -19.27 -0.43
CA GLU A 437 0.20 -18.92 -0.97
C GLU A 437 0.23 -17.55 -1.68
N ILE A 438 0.88 -16.56 -1.05
CA ILE A 438 1.04 -15.22 -1.59
C ILE A 438 1.98 -15.24 -2.79
N SER A 439 3.14 -15.87 -2.65
CA SER A 439 4.17 -16.01 -3.70
C SER A 439 3.59 -16.65 -4.97
N ARG A 440 2.77 -17.70 -4.81
CA ARG A 440 2.08 -18.38 -5.91
C ARG A 440 1.11 -17.45 -6.65
N GLU A 441 0.30 -16.67 -5.94
CA GLU A 441 -0.66 -15.77 -6.59
C GLU A 441 0.00 -14.55 -7.24
N ILE A 442 1.08 -14.01 -6.67
CA ILE A 442 1.91 -13.00 -7.34
C ILE A 442 2.48 -13.56 -8.63
N LEU A 443 3.09 -14.75 -8.59
CA LEU A 443 3.66 -15.39 -9.79
C LEU A 443 2.60 -15.61 -10.89
N ASN A 444 1.41 -16.05 -10.50
CA ASN A 444 0.30 -16.25 -11.45
C ASN A 444 -0.16 -14.93 -12.07
N GLY A 445 -0.30 -13.86 -11.27
CA GLY A 445 -0.66 -12.53 -11.76
C GLY A 445 0.39 -11.93 -12.69
N VAL A 446 1.68 -12.04 -12.33
CA VAL A 446 2.78 -11.55 -13.18
C VAL A 446 2.81 -12.30 -14.52
N ARG A 447 2.63 -13.62 -14.52
CA ARG A 447 2.56 -14.41 -15.76
C ARG A 447 1.39 -13.98 -16.65
N GLU A 448 0.25 -13.64 -16.06
CA GLU A 448 -0.93 -13.22 -16.80
C GLU A 448 -0.72 -11.89 -17.52
N VAL A 449 -0.19 -10.87 -16.83
CA VAL A 449 0.15 -9.59 -17.48
C VAL A 449 1.33 -9.70 -18.44
N ALA A 450 2.32 -10.55 -18.15
CA ALA A 450 3.46 -10.78 -19.03
C ALA A 450 3.05 -11.41 -20.37
N ARG A 451 2.02 -12.29 -20.38
CA ARG A 451 1.43 -12.80 -21.63
C ARG A 451 0.77 -11.67 -22.45
N LYS A 452 0.04 -10.76 -21.80
CA LYS A 452 -0.56 -9.59 -22.46
C LYS A 452 0.53 -8.69 -23.07
N LEU A 453 1.62 -8.45 -22.35
CA LEU A 453 2.79 -7.70 -22.83
C LEU A 453 3.44 -8.39 -24.04
N LYS A 454 3.65 -9.71 -23.99
CA LYS A 454 4.24 -10.48 -25.10
C LYS A 454 3.47 -10.28 -26.41
N VAL A 455 2.13 -10.31 -26.34
CA VAL A 455 1.27 -10.08 -27.51
C VAL A 455 1.50 -8.69 -28.10
N TYR A 456 1.58 -7.66 -27.25
CA TYR A 456 1.86 -6.29 -27.68
C TYR A 456 3.26 -6.16 -28.32
N LEU A 457 4.30 -6.68 -27.67
CA LEU A 457 5.68 -6.63 -28.18
C LEU A 457 5.82 -7.37 -29.51
N SER A 458 5.19 -8.54 -29.64
CA SER A 458 5.20 -9.31 -30.89
C SER A 458 4.54 -8.54 -32.04
N ARG A 459 3.44 -7.81 -31.78
CA ARG A 459 2.79 -6.94 -32.77
C ARG A 459 3.70 -5.76 -33.14
N LYS A 460 4.29 -5.09 -32.15
CA LYS A 460 5.23 -3.96 -32.37
C LYS A 460 6.42 -4.38 -33.22
N GLU A 461 7.00 -5.54 -32.94
CA GLU A 461 8.12 -6.09 -33.69
C GLU A 461 7.72 -6.46 -35.13
N LYS A 462 6.54 -7.06 -35.33
CA LYS A 462 6.01 -7.36 -36.66
C LYS A 462 5.89 -6.08 -37.51
N VAL A 463 5.28 -5.03 -36.95
CA VAL A 463 5.13 -3.73 -37.63
C VAL A 463 6.49 -3.12 -37.95
N LYS A 464 7.47 -3.21 -37.03
CA LYS A 464 8.83 -2.74 -37.27
C LYS A 464 9.49 -3.48 -38.44
N ARG A 465 9.42 -4.81 -38.46
CA ARG A 465 9.97 -5.65 -39.54
C ARG A 465 9.31 -5.35 -40.89
N GLU A 466 8.00 -5.10 -40.92
CA GLU A 466 7.28 -4.73 -42.14
C GLU A 466 7.72 -3.36 -42.67
N LYS A 467 7.91 -2.37 -41.78
CA LYS A 467 8.46 -1.05 -42.16
C LYS A 467 9.89 -1.15 -42.69
N GLU A 468 10.76 -1.90 -42.03
CA GLU A 468 12.14 -2.14 -42.49
C GLU A 468 12.16 -2.84 -43.85
N ARG A 469 11.34 -3.89 -44.01
CA ARG A 469 11.16 -4.59 -45.28
C ARG A 469 10.73 -3.63 -46.38
N LEU A 470 9.69 -2.82 -46.15
CA LEU A 470 9.20 -1.83 -47.12
C LEU A 470 10.28 -0.80 -47.48
N SER A 471 11.05 -0.32 -46.50
CA SER A 471 12.17 0.61 -46.72
C SER A 471 13.25 0.00 -47.62
N VAL A 472 13.61 -1.25 -47.39
CA VAL A 472 14.54 -2.00 -48.25
C VAL A 472 13.98 -2.11 -49.68
N PHE A 473 12.71 -2.49 -49.85
CA PHE A 473 12.09 -2.55 -51.18
C PHE A 473 12.09 -1.20 -51.89
N LEU A 474 11.75 -0.11 -51.20
CA LEU A 474 11.76 1.24 -51.78
C LEU A 474 13.17 1.66 -52.23
N ARG A 475 14.23 1.23 -51.53
CA ARG A 475 15.62 1.58 -51.86
C ARG A 475 16.19 0.76 -53.02
N TYR A 476 15.91 -0.55 -53.07
CA TYR A 476 16.56 -1.46 -54.02
C TYR A 476 15.73 -1.78 -55.26
N LEU A 477 14.40 -1.81 -55.16
CA LEU A 477 13.55 -2.20 -56.28
C LEU A 477 13.69 -1.27 -57.50
N PRO A 478 13.80 0.07 -57.35
CA PRO A 478 14.08 0.96 -58.48
C PRO A 478 15.43 0.66 -59.16
N LYS A 479 16.47 0.40 -58.36
CA LYS A 479 17.82 0.08 -58.87
C LYS A 479 17.81 -1.25 -59.62
N ILE A 480 17.12 -2.26 -59.09
CA ILE A 480 16.99 -3.57 -59.75
C ILE A 480 16.26 -3.41 -61.09
N ALA A 481 15.18 -2.64 -61.14
CA ALA A 481 14.43 -2.39 -62.38
C ALA A 481 15.29 -1.67 -63.43
N GLU A 482 16.07 -0.67 -63.02
CA GLU A 482 17.00 0.06 -63.90
C GLU A 482 18.11 -0.86 -64.44
N PHE A 483 18.79 -1.62 -63.57
CA PHE A 483 19.84 -2.54 -64.00
C PHE A 483 19.31 -3.67 -64.89
N SER A 484 18.11 -4.18 -64.60
CA SER A 484 17.48 -5.22 -65.41
C SER A 484 17.14 -4.71 -66.80
N ALA A 485 16.60 -3.48 -66.93
CA ALA A 485 16.33 -2.85 -68.22
C ALA A 485 17.61 -2.65 -69.03
N LYS A 486 18.68 -2.16 -68.40
CA LYS A 486 20.00 -2.01 -69.03
C LYS A 486 20.56 -3.34 -69.53
N LEU A 487 20.44 -4.41 -68.75
CA LEU A 487 20.97 -5.73 -69.09
C LEU A 487 20.16 -6.41 -70.22
N ALA A 488 18.85 -6.21 -70.23
CA ALA A 488 17.95 -6.67 -71.29
C ALA A 488 18.01 -5.81 -72.57
N ARG A 489 18.77 -4.70 -72.57
CA ARG A 489 18.84 -3.70 -73.65
C ARG A 489 17.48 -3.08 -73.99
N GLU A 490 16.60 -2.94 -72.99
CA GLU A 490 15.32 -2.25 -73.14
C GLU A 490 15.42 -0.81 -72.64
N GLU A 491 14.88 0.14 -73.40
CA GLU A 491 14.86 1.56 -73.01
C GLU A 491 13.84 1.86 -71.89
N LYS A 492 12.82 1.01 -71.74
CA LYS A 492 11.71 1.25 -70.81
C LYS A 492 11.92 0.46 -69.52
N VAL A 493 12.09 1.18 -68.42
CA VAL A 493 12.17 0.57 -67.08
C VAL A 493 10.83 -0.08 -66.72
N PRO A 494 10.82 -1.33 -66.21
CA PRO A 494 9.60 -2.00 -65.77
C PRO A 494 8.84 -1.20 -64.70
N ASP A 495 7.51 -1.14 -64.78
CA ASP A 495 6.69 -0.43 -63.81
C ASP A 495 6.64 -1.15 -62.45
N ILE A 496 7.37 -0.62 -61.49
CA ILE A 496 7.45 -1.14 -60.11
C ILE A 496 6.28 -0.70 -59.23
N LYS A 497 5.39 0.21 -59.67
CA LYS A 497 4.31 0.77 -58.84
C LYS A 497 3.34 -0.31 -58.35
N ASN A 498 3.05 -1.31 -59.17
CA ASN A 498 2.17 -2.43 -58.79
C ASN A 498 2.79 -3.34 -57.72
N LEU A 499 4.10 -3.58 -57.79
CA LEU A 499 4.84 -4.33 -56.77
C LEU A 499 4.89 -3.55 -55.45
N LEU A 500 5.18 -2.26 -55.51
CA LEU A 500 5.20 -1.39 -54.33
C LEU A 500 3.81 -1.28 -53.67
N ARG A 501 2.73 -1.22 -54.46
CA ARG A 501 1.35 -1.26 -53.94
C ARG A 501 1.02 -2.58 -53.25
N ARG A 502 1.43 -3.72 -53.82
CA ARG A 502 1.24 -5.03 -53.19
C ARG A 502 1.99 -5.14 -51.86
N VAL A 503 3.21 -4.62 -51.78
CA VAL A 503 4.00 -4.65 -50.53
C VAL A 503 3.44 -3.68 -49.48
N ARG A 504 2.93 -2.51 -49.87
CA ARG A 504 2.29 -1.55 -48.94
C ARG A 504 1.04 -2.11 -48.25
N ARG A 505 0.21 -2.89 -48.97
CA ARG A 505 -1.04 -3.46 -48.43
C ARG A 505 -0.85 -4.40 -47.23
N PHE A 506 0.38 -4.90 -47.02
CA PHE A 506 0.72 -5.74 -45.87
C PHE A 506 1.23 -4.94 -44.65
N GLY A 507 1.55 -3.65 -44.78
CA GLY A 507 2.15 -2.84 -43.71
C GLY A 507 1.19 -1.90 -42.98
N GLU A 508 -0.09 -1.84 -43.37
CA GLU A 508 -1.14 -1.00 -42.75
C GLU A 508 -2.17 -1.82 -41.93
N GLY A 509 -1.90 -3.10 -41.66
CA GLY A 509 -2.81 -4.04 -40.97
C GLY A 509 -2.44 -4.36 -39.53
#